data_AF-A0AAE3LN60-F1
#
_entry.id   AF-A0AAE3LN60-F1
#
_cell.length_a   1.000
_cell.length_b   1.000
_cell.length_c   1.000
_cell.angle_alpha   90.00
_cell.angle_beta   90.00
_cell.angle_gamma   90.00
#
_symmetry.space_group_name_H-M   'P 1'
#
loop_
_entity.id
_entity.type
_entity.pdbx_description
1 polymer ?
#
loop_
_entity_poly.entity_id
_entity_poly.type
_entity_poly.pdbx_seq_one_letter_code
_entity_poly.pdbx_strand_id
1 'polypeptide(L)' 'MGQAKLMMHEWLQHRKMLEEILEPIYDEHIDLKPWEGAMTFGELALHVAG' A
#
# COMPACT_ATOMS: atom_id res chain seq x y z
N MET A 1 3.02 -14.44 23.67
CA MET A 1 2.00 -13.48 23.19
C MET A 1 0.86 -14.29 22.58
N GLY A 2 -0.40 -13.85 22.70
CA GLY A 2 -1.52 -14.56 22.07
C GLY A 2 -1.48 -14.46 20.54
N GLN A 3 -2.03 -15.44 19.82
CA GLN A 3 -2.04 -15.51 18.35
C GLN A 3 -2.61 -14.22 17.71
N ALA A 4 -3.72 -13.70 18.23
CA ALA A 4 -4.31 -12.45 17.75
C ALA A 4 -3.35 -11.24 17.88
N LYS A 5 -2.52 -11.20 18.93
CA LYS A 5 -1.54 -10.13 19.14
C LYS A 5 -0.37 -10.22 18.15
N LEU A 6 0.04 -11.45 17.80
CA LEU A 6 1.06 -11.68 16.78
C LEU A 6 0.55 -11.24 15.40
N MET A 7 -0.63 -11.69 15.00
CA MET A 7 -1.24 -11.31 13.72
C MET A 7 -1.46 -9.80 13.60
N MET A 8 -1.91 -9.15 14.69
CA MET A 8 -2.06 -7.69 14.72
C MET A 8 -0.70 -6.98 14.57
N HIS A 9 0.35 -7.49 15.22
CA HIS A 9 1.68 -6.92 15.11
C HIS A 9 2.22 -7.02 13.67
N GLU A 10 2.11 -8.20 13.04
CA GLU A 10 2.51 -8.42 11.66
C GLU A 10 1.72 -7.51 10.69
N TRP A 11 0.41 -7.43 10.85
CA TRP A 11 -0.43 -6.54 10.05
C TRP A 11 -0.02 -5.07 10.18
N LEU A 12 0.25 -4.59 11.39
CA LEU A 12 0.72 -3.21 11.62
C LEU A 12 2.08 -2.93 10.98
N GLN A 13 3.00 -3.91 10.95
CA GLN A 13 4.28 -3.75 10.26
C GLN A 13 4.07 -3.55 8.75
N HIS A 14 3.23 -4.36 8.13
CA HIS A 14 2.91 -4.20 6.70
C HIS A 14 2.21 -2.87 6.41
N ARG A 15 1.27 -2.46 7.27
CA ARG A 15 0.57 -1.17 7.11
C ARG A 15 1.51 0.02 7.20
N LYS A 16 2.45 0.01 8.17
CA LYS A 16 3.45 1.07 8.32
C LYS A 16 4.37 1.18 7.10
N MET A 17 4.80 0.04 6.55
CA MET A 17 5.61 0.03 5.33
C MET A 17 4.85 0.58 4.12
N LEU A 18 3.56 0.27 3.98
CA LEU A 18 2.72 0.83 2.91
C LEU A 18 2.64 2.36 3.03
N GLU A 19 2.43 2.89 4.24
CA GLU A 19 2.37 4.33 4.48
C GLU A 19 3.70 5.02 4.12
N GLU A 20 4.84 4.44 4.49
CA GLU A 20 6.17 4.95 4.13
C GLU A 20 6.43 4.95 2.61
N ILE A 21 5.87 3.98 1.87
CA ILE A 21 5.98 3.93 0.40
C ILE A 21 5.10 4.99 -0.27
N LEU A 22 3.92 5.27 0.30
CA LEU A 22 2.95 6.20 -0.28
C LEU A 22 3.25 7.66 0.07
N GLU A 23 3.95 7.95 1.17
CA GLU A 23 4.33 9.31 1.59
C GLU A 23 5.00 10.17 0.49
N PRO A 24 5.97 9.67 -0.30
CA PRO A 24 6.59 10.46 -1.37
C PRO A 24 5.77 10.55 -2.67
N ILE A 25 4.58 9.94 -2.73
CA ILE A 25 3.78 9.87 -3.95
C ILE A 25 2.80 11.06 -3.99
N TYR A 26 3.03 11.95 -4.96
CA TYR A 26 2.18 13.10 -5.26
C TYR A 26 1.19 12.80 -6.40
N ASP A 27 0.23 13.71 -6.60
CA ASP A 27 -0.86 13.59 -7.59
C ASP A 27 -0.35 13.29 -9.01
N GLU A 28 0.80 13.84 -9.38
CA GLU A 28 1.46 13.63 -10.68
C GLU A 28 1.89 12.17 -10.93
N HIS A 29 2.01 11.35 -9.88
CA HIS A 29 2.39 9.95 -9.97
C HIS A 29 1.19 8.99 -9.95
N ILE A 30 -0.01 9.48 -9.62
CA ILE A 30 -1.21 8.64 -9.42
C ILE A 30 -1.58 7.88 -10.69
N ASP A 31 -1.44 8.49 -11.86
CA ASP A 31 -1.84 7.92 -13.14
C ASP A 31 -0.75 7.05 -13.79
N LEU A 32 0.43 6.91 -13.16
CA LEU A 32 1.52 6.10 -13.70
C LEU A 32 1.11 4.63 -13.82
N LYS A 33 1.30 4.07 -15.01
CA LYS A 33 1.11 2.64 -15.29
C LYS A 33 2.46 2.00 -15.63
N PRO A 34 2.82 0.88 -14.99
CA PRO A 34 4.09 0.21 -15.26
C PRO A 34 4.10 -0.55 -16.60
N TRP A 35 2.94 -0.99 -17.10
CA TRP A 35 2.75 -1.58 -18.43
C TRP A 35 1.29 -1.44 -18.91
N GLU A 36 1.05 -1.73 -20.19
CA GLU A 36 -0.29 -1.68 -20.78
C GLU A 36 -1.24 -2.68 -20.10
N GLY A 37 -2.42 -2.20 -19.69
CA GLY A 37 -3.42 -3.00 -18.98
C GLY A 37 -3.21 -3.15 -17.47
N ALA A 38 -2.13 -2.61 -16.90
CA ALA A 38 -1.97 -2.55 -15.45
C ALA A 38 -2.92 -1.54 -14.79
N MET A 39 -3.14 -1.71 -13.48
CA MET A 39 -3.66 -0.65 -12.62
C MET A 39 -2.72 0.56 -12.67
N THR A 40 -3.28 1.77 -12.60
CA THR A 40 -2.49 2.94 -12.24
C THR A 40 -1.92 2.76 -10.83
N PHE A 41 -0.88 3.52 -10.50
CA PHE A 41 -0.33 3.51 -9.15
C PHE A 41 -1.41 3.88 -8.11
N GLY A 42 -2.27 4.85 -8.41
CA GLY A 42 -3.41 5.22 -7.56
C GLY A 42 -4.43 4.10 -7.37
N GLU A 43 -4.80 3.42 -8.45
CA GLU A 43 -5.70 2.26 -8.39
C GLU A 43 -5.11 1.14 -7.51
N LEU A 44 -3.81 0.86 -7.66
CA LEU A 44 -3.11 -0.13 -6.84
C LEU A 44 -3.02 0.31 -5.36
N ALA A 45 -2.71 1.57 -5.10
CA ALA A 45 -2.65 2.11 -3.73
C ALA A 45 -4.00 1.98 -3.01
N LEU A 46 -5.11 2.30 -3.69
CA LEU A 46 -6.46 2.13 -3.16
C LEU A 46 -6.83 0.66 -2.96
N HIS A 47 -6.43 -0.22 -3.90
CA HIS A 47 -6.68 -1.66 -3.79
C HIS A 47 -5.99 -2.30 -2.58
N VAL A 48 -4.77 -1.85 -2.23
CA VAL A 48 -4.00 -2.39 -1.11
C VAL A 48 -4.39 -1.72 0.22
N ALA A 49 -4.78 -0.44 0.19
CA ALA A 49 -5.11 0.32 1.39
C ALA A 49 -6.54 0.08 1.91
N GLY A 50 -7.48 -0.30 1.03
CA GLY A 50 -8.88 -0.60 1.35
C GLY A 50 -9.11 -2.05 1.77
#